data_AF-A0A5N5SNZ9-F1
#
_entry.id   AF-A0A5N5SNZ9-F1
#
_cell.length_a   1.000
_cell.length_b   1.000
_cell.length_c   1.000
_cell.angle_alpha   90.00
_cell.angle_beta   90.00
_cell.angle_gamma   90.00
#
_symmetry.space_group_name_H-M   'P 1'
#
loop_
_entity.id
_entity.type
_entity.pdbx_description
1 polymer ?
#
loop_
_entity_poly.entity_id
_entity_poly.type
_entity_poly.pdbx_seq_one_letter_code
_entity_poly.pdbx_strand_id
1 'polypeptide(L)' 'MSLAKPKMRGLLASQITKNITVACILGVVSAVAWKYGVMEPRKKRYADFYKTYDAEADFERMRKLGLFQSCPADED' A
#
# COMPACT_ATOMS: atom_id res chain seq x y z
N MET A 1 -50.28 -2.06 -25.09
CA MET A 1 -49.50 -1.40 -24.02
C MET A 1 -48.76 -0.22 -24.65
N SER A 2 -49.08 1.01 -24.26
CA SER A 2 -48.41 2.23 -24.75
C SER A 2 -47.16 2.52 -23.90
N LEU A 3 -46.05 2.91 -24.53
CA LEU A 3 -44.80 3.23 -23.83
C LEU A 3 -44.90 4.57 -23.08
N ALA A 4 -44.46 4.58 -21.82
CA ALA A 4 -44.39 5.81 -21.03
C ALA A 4 -43.37 6.79 -21.61
N LYS A 5 -43.68 8.09 -21.57
CA LYS A 5 -42.85 9.12 -22.20
C LYS A 5 -41.48 9.22 -21.51
N PRO A 6 -40.37 9.09 -22.26
CA PRO A 6 -39.03 9.18 -21.68
C PRO A 6 -38.65 10.63 -21.34
N LYS A 7 -37.64 10.79 -20.49
CA LYS A 7 -37.06 12.09 -20.15
C LYS A 7 -36.19 12.58 -21.31
N MET A 8 -36.49 13.76 -21.86
CA MET A 8 -35.80 14.32 -23.04
C MET A 8 -34.92 15.54 -22.75
N ARG A 9 -34.86 15.99 -21.49
CA ARG A 9 -34.10 17.20 -21.06
C ARG A 9 -33.28 16.92 -19.81
N GLY A 10 -32.14 17.60 -19.70
CA GLY A 10 -31.25 17.50 -18.53
C GLY A 10 -30.56 16.14 -18.38
N LEU A 11 -30.47 15.36 -19.46
CA LEU A 11 -29.82 14.04 -19.46
C LEU A 11 -28.35 14.13 -19.07
N LEU A 12 -27.62 15.10 -19.64
CA LEU A 12 -26.21 15.33 -19.34
C LEU A 12 -25.99 15.68 -17.85
N ALA A 13 -26.75 16.63 -17.32
CA ALA A 13 -26.65 17.02 -15.90
C ALA A 13 -26.93 15.82 -14.98
N SER A 14 -27.93 15.00 -15.30
CA SER A 14 -28.23 13.78 -14.53
C SER A 14 -27.14 12.72 -14.62
N GLN A 15 -26.37 12.69 -15.70
CA GLN A 15 -25.28 11.73 -15.88
C GLN A 15 -24.02 12.22 -15.16
N ILE A 16 -23.72 13.52 -15.25
CA ILE A 16 -22.59 14.14 -14.54
C ILE A 16 -22.72 13.95 -13.03
N THR A 17 -23.89 14.22 -12.45
CA THR A 17 -24.09 14.05 -11.00
C THR A 17 -23.86 12.62 -10.56
N LYS A 18 -24.38 11.63 -11.31
CA LYS A 18 -24.14 10.21 -11.05
C LYS A 18 -22.66 9.86 -11.13
N ASN A 19 -21.97 10.30 -12.19
CA ASN A 19 -20.56 9.99 -12.40
C ASN A 19 -19.68 10.60 -11.30
N ILE A 20 -19.95 11.83 -10.87
CA ILE A 20 -19.23 12.48 -9.77
C ILE A 20 -19.41 11.70 -8.47
N THR A 21 -20.65 11.31 -8.13
CA THR A 21 -20.90 10.51 -6.93
C THR A 21 -20.14 9.19 -6.96
N VAL A 22 -20.17 8.48 -8.09
CA VAL A 22 -19.43 7.22 -8.26
C VAL A 22 -17.92 7.44 -8.16
N ALA A 23 -17.39 8.49 -8.80
CA ALA A 23 -15.97 8.81 -8.75
C ALA A 23 -15.49 9.12 -7.33
N CYS A 24 -16.26 9.89 -6.55
CA CYS A 24 -15.93 10.16 -5.14
C CYS A 24 -15.88 8.87 -4.32
N ILE A 25 -16.87 7.99 -4.48
CA ILE A 25 -16.90 6.70 -3.75
C ILE A 25 -15.69 5.85 -4.12
N LEU A 26 -15.39 5.70 -5.40
CA LEU A 26 -14.23 4.92 -5.87
C LEU A 26 -12.91 5.54 -5.39
N GLY A 27 -12.81 6.87 -5.34
CA GLY A 27 -11.66 7.58 -4.78
C GLY A 27 -11.43 7.23 -3.30
N VAL A 28 -12.47 7.27 -2.48
CA VAL A 28 -12.36 6.92 -1.05
C VAL A 28 -12.00 5.44 -0.88
N VAL A 29 -12.67 4.55 -1.62
CA VAL A 29 -12.41 3.09 -1.54
C VAL A 29 -10.97 2.77 -1.92
N SER A 30 -10.46 3.35 -3.01
CA SER A 30 -9.08 3.14 -3.44
C SER A 30 -8.06 3.65 -2.43
N ALA A 31 -8.29 4.80 -1.81
CA ALA A 31 -7.42 5.32 -0.75
C ALA A 31 -7.38 4.40 0.47
N VAL A 32 -8.54 3.89 0.90
CA VAL A 32 -8.65 2.93 2.01
C VAL A 32 -7.94 1.62 1.66
N ALA A 33 -8.17 1.08 0.47
CA ALA A 33 -7.53 -0.13 -0.01
C ALA A 33 -6.00 0.01 -0.03
N TRP A 34 -5.47 1.15 -0.47
CA TRP A 34 -4.03 1.42 -0.47
C TRP A 34 -3.46 1.52 0.95
N LYS A 35 -4.15 2.22 1.85
CA LYS A 35 -3.69 2.40 3.24
C LYS A 35 -3.54 1.04 3.94
N TYR A 36 -4.58 0.22 3.92
CA TYR A 36 -4.58 -1.07 4.62
C TYR A 36 -3.87 -2.18 3.85
N GLY A 37 -3.95 -2.18 2.53
CA GLY A 37 -3.32 -3.22 1.70
C GLY A 37 -1.82 -3.05 1.54
N VAL A 38 -1.30 -1.82 1.61
CA VAL A 38 0.11 -1.54 1.30
C VAL A 38 0.81 -0.78 2.42
N MET A 39 0.25 0.34 2.86
CA MET A 39 0.96 1.25 3.76
C MET A 39 1.15 0.65 5.16
N GLU A 40 0.08 0.17 5.77
CA GLU A 40 0.10 -0.44 7.10
C GLU A 40 0.92 -1.73 7.19
N PRO A 41 0.78 -2.72 6.28
CA PRO A 41 1.60 -3.93 6.35
C PRO A 41 3.09 -3.63 6.15
N ARG A 42 3.45 -2.64 5.33
CA ARG A 42 4.85 -2.18 5.24
C ARG A 42 5.33 -1.65 6.58
N LYS A 43 4.61 -0.69 7.17
CA LYS A 43 4.96 -0.13 8.49
C LYS A 43 5.09 -1.21 9.56
N LYS A 44 4.13 -2.15 9.59
CA LYS A 44 4.14 -3.28 10.52
C LYS A 44 5.36 -4.18 10.30
N ARG A 45 5.70 -4.54 9.05
CA ARG A 45 6.90 -5.34 8.75
C ARG A 45 8.19 -4.70 9.23
N TYR A 46 8.37 -3.40 9.03
CA TYR A 46 9.54 -2.69 9.55
C TYR A 46 9.56 -2.71 11.08
N ALA A 47 8.42 -2.39 11.71
CA ALA A 47 8.33 -2.43 13.17
C ALA A 47 8.60 -3.84 13.72
N ASP A 48 8.04 -4.88 13.11
CA ASP A 48 8.22 -6.26 13.53
C ASP A 48 9.66 -6.75 13.35
N PHE A 49 10.35 -6.31 12.29
CA PHE A 49 11.78 -6.59 12.11
C PHE A 49 12.60 -6.01 13.26
N TYR A 50 12.44 -4.71 13.55
CA TYR A 50 13.23 -4.03 14.58
C TYR A 50 12.86 -4.39 16.02
N LYS A 51 11.72 -5.04 16.27
CA LYS A 51 11.35 -5.50 17.63
C LYS A 51 12.30 -6.53 18.20
N THR A 52 12.86 -7.40 17.36
CA THR A 52 13.73 -8.50 17.77
C THR A 52 15.07 -8.46 17.06
N TYR A 53 15.39 -7.36 16.39
CA TYR A 53 16.64 -7.22 15.65
C TYR A 53 17.78 -6.92 16.61
N ASP A 54 18.75 -7.84 16.65
CA ASP A 54 20.03 -7.65 17.31
C ASP A 54 21.09 -7.30 16.25
N ALA A 55 21.58 -6.07 16.31
CA ALA A 55 22.53 -5.54 15.35
C ALA A 55 23.91 -6.21 15.46
N GLU A 56 24.31 -6.62 16.66
CA GLU A 56 25.62 -7.22 16.91
C GLU A 56 25.65 -8.67 16.41
N ALA A 57 24.58 -9.43 16.67
CA ALA A 57 24.42 -10.77 16.14
C ALA A 57 24.37 -10.79 14.59
N ASP A 58 23.67 -9.85 13.97
CA ASP A 58 23.62 -9.77 12.50
C ASP A 58 24.95 -9.29 11.90
N PHE A 59 25.63 -8.35 12.59
CA PHE A 59 26.98 -7.93 12.23
C PHE A 59 27.96 -9.09 12.29
N GLU A 60 27.98 -9.87 13.38
CA GLU A 60 28.85 -11.04 13.50
C GLU A 60 28.58 -12.07 12.41
N ARG A 61 27.30 -12.31 12.09
CA ARG A 61 26.91 -13.19 10.98
C ARG A 61 27.51 -12.71 9.66
N MET A 62 27.40 -11.42 9.36
CA MET A 62 27.97 -10.84 8.14
C MET A 62 29.51 -10.81 8.15
N ARG A 63 30.12 -10.55 9.32
CA ARG A 63 31.57 -10.56 9.51
C ARG A 63 32.15 -11.95 9.25
N LYS A 64 31.55 -12.99 9.83
CA LYS A 64 31.93 -14.40 9.64
C LYS A 64 31.81 -14.85 8.17
N LEU A 65 30.93 -14.23 7.40
CA LEU A 65 30.81 -14.47 5.95
C LEU A 65 31.86 -13.71 5.12
N GLY A 66 32.75 -12.94 5.74
CA GLY A 66 33.83 -12.21 5.05
C GLY A 66 33.34 -11.04 4.21
N LEU A 67 32.13 -10.52 4.47
CA LEU A 67 31.54 -9.41 3.70
C LEU A 67 32.23 -8.06 3.95
N PHE A 68 32.88 -7.89 5.10
CA PHE A 68 33.47 -6.63 5.50
C PHE A 68 34.98 -6.59 5.21
N GLN A 69 35.42 -5.56 4.50
CA GLN A 69 36.85 -5.29 4.29
C GLN A 69 37.55 -4.72 5.54
N SER A 70 36.82 -3.96 6.35
CA SER A 70 37.34 -3.33 7.57
C SER A 70 37.38 -4.26 8.78
N CYS A 71 36.60 -5.34 8.75
CA CYS A 71 36.46 -6.30 9.83
C CYS A 71 36.50 -7.71 9.24
N PRO A 72 37.69 -8.30 9.07
CA PRO A 72 37.81 -9.67 8.58
C PRO A 72 37.13 -10.65 9.56
N ALA A 73 36.66 -11.79 9.04
CA ALA A 73 36.30 -12.93 9.87
C ALA A 73 37.54 -13.35 10.66
N ASP A 74 37.38 -13.71 11.94
CA ASP A 74 38.49 -14.28 12.70
C ASP A 74 39.03 -15.47 11.89
N GLU A 75 40.29 -15.37 11.44
CA GLU A 75 40.96 -16.44 10.71
C GLU A 75 41.17 -17.62 11.68
N ASP A 76 40.87 -18.84 11.22
CA ASP A 76 41.38 -20.07 11.88
C ASP A 76 42.92 -20.10 11.85
#